data_AF-A0AAP0KUK4-F1
#
_entry.id   AF-A0AAP0KUK4-F1
#
_cell.length_a   1.000
_cell.length_b   1.000
_cell.length_c   1.000
_cell.angle_alpha   90.00
_cell.angle_beta   90.00
_cell.angle_gamma   90.00
#
_symmetry.space_group_name_H-M   'P 1'
#
loop_
_entity.id
_entity.type
_entity.pdbx_description
1 polymer ?
#
loop_
_entity_poly.entity_id
_entity_poly.type
_entity_poly.pdbx_seq_one_letter_code
_entity_poly.pdbx_strand_id
1 'polypeptide(L)'
;MERGSSTYSLPSRGGSELGSNYMVETGIYISSIAATIVVAALITIGVLFITMVITLTVMLQSCQNQNTGVLELQKARIEHASCRVLSLQSELDRLEPEFPAICKTGAIQYMELEQYLKDFSLAIRAAKKYFRNLKPKDDGLDAILMDIDGGMLSSQPLRQTHLLKQIFHKNDEKEEAEEGLHPVNVHLLDLYSMLQSSGWSLILISRMPERQRNATIESLISAGYRGWSIIYMRSESEMQMEDWEYFSTKQAALQRVGFRVMSVISRELDALRGSSSGNHVFKLPNSRYYKLINDLRVLNERPSGDATFSFSD
;
A
#
# COMPACT_ATOMS: atom_id res chain seq x y z
N MET A 1 6.80 -83.88 72.21
CA MET A 1 6.11 -84.54 73.33
C MET A 1 4.79 -83.81 73.54
N GLU A 2 3.69 -84.58 73.63
CA GLU A 2 2.40 -84.24 74.28
C GLU A 2 1.62 -83.05 73.67
N ARG A 3 0.48 -83.19 72.99
CA ARG A 3 -0.78 -83.92 73.20
C ARG A 3 -1.48 -83.61 74.53
N GLY A 4 -2.60 -82.91 74.44
CA GLY A 4 -3.68 -82.87 75.45
C GLY A 4 -4.40 -81.52 75.43
N SER A 5 -5.71 -81.41 75.54
CA SER A 5 -6.83 -82.33 75.40
C SER A 5 -8.08 -81.45 75.57
N SER A 6 -9.12 -81.82 74.86
CA SER A 6 -10.45 -81.21 74.78
C SER A 6 -11.15 -81.12 76.15
N THR A 7 -12.06 -80.15 76.33
CA THR A 7 -13.37 -80.49 76.92
C THR A 7 -14.49 -79.53 76.47
N TYR A 8 -15.60 -80.16 76.13
CA TYR A 8 -16.90 -79.65 75.68
C TYR A 8 -17.64 -78.83 76.74
N SER A 9 -18.59 -77.98 76.30
CA SER A 9 -20.01 -77.95 76.75
C SER A 9 -20.83 -76.92 75.95
N LEU A 10 -21.70 -77.42 75.06
CA LEU A 10 -22.95 -76.78 74.58
C LEU A 10 -24.08 -77.15 75.59
N PRO A 11 -25.32 -76.57 75.61
CA PRO A 11 -26.11 -76.23 74.42
C PRO A 11 -27.23 -75.15 74.52
N SER A 12 -27.87 -74.90 73.35
CA SER A 12 -29.31 -74.63 73.12
C SER A 12 -29.89 -73.30 73.66
N ARG A 13 -30.87 -72.61 73.06
CA ARG A 13 -31.95 -72.92 72.10
C ARG A 13 -32.56 -71.53 71.77
N GLY A 14 -32.74 -71.10 70.54
CA GLY A 14 -33.86 -71.46 69.68
C GLY A 14 -34.62 -70.20 69.25
N GLY A 15 -35.24 -70.23 68.07
CA GLY A 15 -36.19 -69.22 67.62
C GLY A 15 -35.91 -68.65 66.24
N SER A 16 -36.28 -69.40 65.20
CA SER A 16 -36.49 -68.87 63.85
C SER A 16 -37.84 -68.15 63.81
N GLU A 17 -37.93 -66.96 63.20
CA GLU A 17 -39.05 -66.59 62.33
C GLU A 17 -38.80 -65.31 61.54
N LEU A 18 -39.46 -65.26 60.38
CA LEU A 18 -39.16 -64.52 59.17
C LEU A 18 -40.17 -63.36 59.01
N GLY A 19 -39.70 -62.17 58.65
CA GLY A 19 -40.48 -61.20 57.86
C GLY A 19 -40.70 -59.82 58.48
N SER A 20 -40.15 -58.79 57.82
CA SER A 20 -40.90 -57.60 57.37
C SER A 20 -39.96 -56.66 56.61
N ASN A 21 -40.38 -56.21 55.42
CA ASN A 21 -39.65 -55.27 54.60
C ASN A 21 -39.70 -53.86 55.20
N TYR A 22 -38.55 -53.26 55.44
CA TYR A 22 -38.41 -51.81 55.59
C TYR A 22 -37.42 -51.34 54.54
N MET A 23 -37.90 -50.50 53.62
CA MET A 23 -37.05 -49.73 52.72
C MET A 23 -36.31 -48.71 53.57
N VAL A 24 -35.07 -49.03 53.96
CA VAL A 24 -34.21 -48.09 54.69
C VAL A 24 -33.61 -47.14 53.65
N GLU A 25 -34.14 -45.93 53.60
CA GLU A 25 -33.48 -44.80 52.98
C GLU A 25 -32.12 -44.62 53.67
N THR A 26 -31.03 -44.97 52.99
CA THR A 26 -29.67 -44.87 53.53
C THR A 26 -29.25 -43.40 53.58
N GLY A 27 -29.79 -42.67 54.55
CA GLY A 27 -29.29 -41.36 54.94
C GLY A 27 -27.92 -41.53 55.61
N ILE A 28 -26.87 -41.04 54.97
CA ILE A 28 -25.54 -40.96 55.59
C ILE A 28 -25.59 -39.85 56.64
N TYR A 29 -25.73 -40.20 57.92
CA TYR A 29 -25.64 -39.26 59.03
C TYR A 29 -24.17 -38.91 59.29
N ILE A 30 -23.69 -37.85 58.64
CA ILE A 30 -22.40 -37.24 58.94
C ILE A 30 -22.54 -36.44 60.24
N SER A 31 -21.61 -36.60 61.18
CA SER A 31 -21.62 -35.79 62.40
C SER A 31 -21.47 -34.30 62.05
N SER A 32 -22.14 -33.42 62.79
CA SER A 32 -22.12 -31.97 62.54
C SER A 32 -20.69 -31.42 62.36
N ILE A 33 -19.73 -31.94 63.14
CA ILE A 33 -18.32 -31.58 63.06
C ILE A 33 -17.68 -32.02 61.73
N ALA A 34 -17.91 -33.26 61.29
CA ALA A 34 -17.36 -33.75 60.04
C ALA A 34 -17.93 -33.01 58.81
N ALA A 35 -19.22 -32.64 58.85
CA ALA A 35 -19.83 -31.83 57.80
C ALA A 35 -19.19 -30.44 57.70
N THR A 36 -18.90 -29.78 58.83
CA THR A 36 -18.23 -28.47 58.82
C THR A 36 -16.80 -28.53 58.26
N ILE A 37 -16.05 -29.61 58.51
CA ILE A 37 -14.69 -29.79 57.99
C ILE A 37 -14.71 -29.94 56.46
N VAL A 38 -15.64 -30.74 55.92
CA VAL A 38 -15.78 -30.94 54.47
C VAL A 38 -16.17 -29.64 53.78
N VAL A 39 -17.12 -28.88 54.33
CA VAL A 39 -17.53 -27.58 53.78
C VAL A 39 -16.37 -26.58 53.83
N ALA A 40 -15.63 -26.52 54.95
CA ALA A 40 -14.46 -25.65 55.06
C ALA A 40 -13.37 -26.02 54.04
N ALA A 41 -13.11 -27.31 53.81
CA ALA A 41 -12.16 -27.77 52.81
C ALA A 41 -12.59 -27.44 51.37
N LEU A 42 -13.88 -27.55 51.05
CA LEU A 42 -14.41 -27.15 49.74
C LEU A 42 -14.29 -25.63 49.51
N ILE A 43 -14.53 -24.82 50.55
CA ILE A 43 -14.36 -23.37 50.48
C ILE A 43 -12.89 -23.01 50.24
N THR A 44 -11.95 -23.63 50.96
CA THR A 44 -10.52 -23.32 50.78
C THR A 44 -10.00 -23.73 49.40
N ILE A 45 -10.43 -24.89 48.90
CA ILE A 45 -10.13 -25.32 47.53
C ILE A 45 -10.74 -24.34 46.52
N GLY A 46 -11.99 -23.92 46.72
CA GLY A 46 -12.64 -22.91 45.88
C GLY A 46 -11.87 -21.59 45.83
N VAL A 47 -11.45 -21.08 46.99
CA VAL A 47 -10.61 -19.87 47.08
C VAL A 47 -9.28 -20.07 46.35
N LEU A 48 -8.63 -21.23 46.52
CA LEU A 48 -7.37 -21.53 45.84
C LEU A 48 -7.54 -21.51 44.31
N PHE A 49 -8.57 -22.17 43.78
CA PHE A 49 -8.86 -22.15 42.34
C PHE A 49 -9.13 -20.74 41.83
N ILE A 50 -9.92 -19.94 42.55
CA ILE A 50 -10.20 -18.55 42.17
C ILE A 50 -8.91 -17.71 42.18
N THR A 51 -8.05 -17.85 43.19
CA THR A 51 -6.75 -17.13 43.20
C THR A 51 -5.83 -17.57 42.06
N MET A 52 -5.83 -18.86 41.70
CA MET A 52 -5.05 -19.37 40.58
C MET A 52 -5.57 -18.83 39.23
N VAL A 53 -6.90 -18.75 39.07
CA VAL A 53 -7.52 -18.15 37.89
C VAL A 53 -7.21 -16.67 37.80
N ILE A 54 -7.34 -15.91 38.90
CA ILE A 54 -7.04 -14.47 38.92
C ILE A 54 -5.56 -14.20 38.62
N THR A 55 -4.65 -14.97 39.20
CA THR A 55 -3.20 -14.80 38.92
C THR A 55 -2.88 -15.15 37.47
N LEU A 56 -3.49 -16.21 36.93
CA LEU A 56 -3.33 -16.57 35.52
C LEU A 56 -3.87 -15.49 34.59
N THR A 57 -5.05 -14.92 34.84
CA THR A 57 -5.62 -13.86 34.01
C THR A 57 -4.78 -12.58 34.05
N VAL A 58 -4.28 -12.20 35.23
CA VAL A 58 -3.39 -11.03 35.37
C VAL A 58 -2.07 -11.24 34.63
N MET A 59 -1.47 -12.44 34.73
CA MET A 59 -0.23 -12.76 34.01
C MET A 59 -0.43 -12.79 32.49
N LEU A 60 -1.53 -13.38 32.01
CA LEU A 60 -1.90 -13.35 30.60
C LEU A 60 -2.11 -11.92 30.09
N GLN A 61 -2.82 -11.10 30.86
CA GLN A 61 -3.07 -9.71 30.49
C GLN A 61 -1.79 -8.86 30.49
N SER A 62 -0.87 -9.10 31.42
CA SER A 62 0.44 -8.44 31.44
C SER A 62 1.30 -8.84 30.23
N CYS A 63 1.34 -10.13 29.88
CA CYS A 63 2.05 -10.62 28.69
C CYS A 63 1.44 -10.07 27.39
N GLN A 64 0.12 -10.04 27.29
CA GLN A 64 -0.58 -9.48 26.13
C GLN A 64 -0.27 -7.99 26.00
N ASN A 65 -0.37 -7.22 27.08
CA ASN A 65 -0.12 -5.79 27.07
C ASN A 65 1.34 -5.44 26.73
N GLN A 66 2.32 -6.23 27.20
CA GLN A 66 3.74 -6.03 26.85
C GLN A 66 4.04 -6.33 25.38
N ASN A 67 3.37 -7.33 24.78
CA ASN A 67 3.65 -7.76 23.41
C ASN A 67 2.78 -7.06 22.34
N THR A 68 1.70 -6.38 22.74
CA THR A 68 0.79 -5.71 21.79
C THR A 68 1.54 -4.64 20.97
N GLY A 69 2.41 -3.86 21.60
CA GLY A 69 3.19 -2.83 20.89
C GLY A 69 4.19 -3.40 19.87
N VAL A 70 4.82 -4.54 20.17
CA VAL A 70 5.76 -5.22 19.26
C VAL A 70 5.02 -5.83 18.07
N LEU A 71 3.85 -6.42 18.31
CA LEU A 71 3.02 -7.01 17.26
C LEU A 71 2.48 -5.94 16.30
N GLU A 72 2.02 -4.79 16.80
CA GLU A 72 1.55 -3.67 15.98
C GLU A 72 2.68 -3.05 15.16
N LEU A 73 3.88 -2.88 15.73
CA LEU A 73 5.07 -2.42 14.99
C LEU A 73 5.47 -3.40 13.87
N GLN A 74 5.45 -4.70 14.16
CA GLN A 74 5.79 -5.72 13.17
C GLN A 74 4.74 -5.78 12.06
N LYS A 75 3.45 -5.66 12.40
CA LYS A 75 2.35 -5.59 11.44
C LYS A 75 2.46 -4.37 10.54
N ALA A 76 2.65 -3.18 11.10
CA ALA A 76 2.85 -1.94 10.34
C ALA A 76 4.08 -2.02 9.42
N ARG A 77 5.16 -2.67 9.87
CA ARG A 77 6.36 -2.88 9.06
C ARG A 77 6.12 -3.82 7.88
N ILE A 78 5.40 -4.91 8.10
CA ILE A 78 5.03 -5.87 7.05
C ILE A 78 4.10 -5.19 6.03
N GLU A 79 3.08 -4.48 6.50
CA GLU A 79 2.15 -3.73 5.65
C GLU A 79 2.89 -2.68 4.81
N HIS A 80 3.82 -1.93 5.41
CA HIS A 80 4.66 -0.98 4.68
C HIS A 80 5.51 -1.65 3.59
N ALA A 81 6.17 -2.77 3.91
CA ALA A 81 6.97 -3.51 2.94
C ALA A 81 6.11 -4.04 1.78
N SER A 82 4.92 -4.56 2.08
CA SER A 82 3.97 -5.03 1.06
C SER A 82 3.49 -3.89 0.15
N CYS A 83 3.19 -2.72 0.71
CA CYS A 83 2.78 -1.55 -0.08
C CYS A 83 3.87 -1.07 -1.03
N ARG A 84 5.13 -1.05 -0.56
CA ARG A 84 6.29 -0.72 -1.41
C ARG A 84 6.51 -1.73 -2.52
N VAL A 85 6.37 -3.02 -2.24
CA VAL A 85 6.50 -4.05 -3.29
C VAL A 85 5.40 -3.86 -4.33
N LEU A 86 4.16 -3.58 -3.90
CA LEU A 86 3.04 -3.34 -4.81
C LEU A 86 3.24 -2.06 -5.65
N SER A 87 3.79 -0.98 -5.08
CA SER A 87 4.11 0.24 -5.84
C SER A 87 5.17 -0.02 -6.91
N LEU A 88 6.24 -0.75 -6.56
CA LEU A 88 7.27 -1.15 -7.52
C LEU A 88 6.72 -2.07 -8.62
N GLN A 89 5.86 -3.02 -8.27
CA GLN A 89 5.21 -3.88 -9.27
C GLN A 89 4.34 -3.08 -10.23
N SER A 90 3.63 -2.07 -9.73
CA SER A 90 2.80 -1.22 -10.57
C SER A 90 3.58 -0.30 -11.50
N GLU A 91 4.80 0.09 -11.14
CA GLU A 91 5.70 0.81 -12.07
C GLU A 91 6.18 -0.08 -13.22
N LEU A 92 6.08 -1.41 -13.06
CA LEU A 92 6.49 -2.42 -14.02
C LEU A 92 5.32 -3.04 -14.79
N ASP A 93 4.10 -2.97 -14.28
CA ASP A 93 2.92 -3.63 -14.83
C ASP A 93 1.83 -2.62 -15.25
N ARG A 94 1.10 -2.96 -16.32
CA ARG A 94 0.08 -2.08 -16.96
C ARG A 94 -1.21 -1.95 -16.17
N LEU A 95 -1.46 -2.87 -15.23
CA LEU A 95 -2.70 -2.88 -14.48
C LEU A 95 -2.65 -1.77 -13.44
N GLU A 96 -3.73 -0.99 -13.31
CA GLU A 96 -3.94 -0.19 -12.11
C GLU A 96 -3.97 -1.17 -10.93
N PRO A 97 -2.93 -1.21 -10.08
CA PRO A 97 -2.94 -2.09 -8.94
C PRO A 97 -4.07 -1.64 -8.02
N GLU A 98 -4.90 -2.58 -7.60
CA GLU A 98 -5.85 -2.30 -6.54
C GLU A 98 -5.06 -2.21 -5.22
N PHE A 99 -4.63 -1.00 -4.86
CA PHE A 99 -3.90 -0.79 -3.61
C PHE A 99 -4.82 -1.00 -2.42
N PRO A 100 -4.45 -1.87 -1.46
CA PRO A 100 -5.13 -1.98 -0.18
C PRO A 100 -5.24 -0.60 0.51
N ALA A 101 -6.34 -0.39 1.25
CA ALA A 101 -6.58 0.87 1.98
C ALA A 101 -5.41 1.28 2.88
N ILE A 102 -4.68 0.31 3.43
CA ILE A 102 -3.51 0.55 4.27
C ILE A 102 -2.34 1.23 3.53
N CYS A 103 -2.18 0.93 2.23
CA CYS A 103 -1.19 1.58 1.38
C CYS A 103 -1.55 3.02 1.05
N LYS A 104 -2.80 3.42 1.34
CA LYS A 104 -3.30 4.77 1.14
C LYS A 104 -3.12 5.67 2.37
N THR A 105 -2.32 5.27 3.37
CA THR A 105 -2.06 6.06 4.59
C THR A 105 -0.95 7.10 4.42
N GLY A 106 -1.07 8.24 5.11
CA GLY A 106 -0.20 9.42 4.91
C GLY A 106 1.29 9.23 5.19
N ALA A 107 1.65 8.37 6.15
CA ALA A 107 3.06 8.12 6.47
C ALA A 107 3.77 7.30 5.38
N ILE A 108 3.06 6.33 4.79
CA ILE A 108 3.57 5.52 3.67
C ILE A 108 3.71 6.42 2.43
N GLN A 109 2.71 7.26 2.15
CA GLN A 109 2.76 8.25 1.07
C GLN A 109 3.98 9.17 1.12
N TYR A 110 4.30 9.68 2.33
CA TYR A 110 5.42 10.59 2.53
C TYR A 110 6.75 9.96 2.16
N MET A 111 7.01 8.74 2.66
CA MET A 111 8.26 8.01 2.39
C MET A 111 8.37 7.63 0.91
N GLU A 112 7.25 7.30 0.29
CA GLU A 112 7.18 6.96 -1.13
C GLU A 112 7.36 8.19 -2.03
N LEU A 113 6.93 9.40 -1.61
CA LEU A 113 7.18 10.64 -2.36
C LEU A 113 8.66 11.05 -2.38
N GLU A 114 9.34 10.96 -1.24
CA GLU A 114 10.79 11.24 -1.18
C GLU A 114 11.56 10.28 -2.09
N GLN A 115 11.20 8.99 -2.03
CA GLN A 115 11.79 7.98 -2.89
C GLN A 115 11.48 8.23 -4.37
N TYR A 116 10.23 8.59 -4.71
CA TYR A 116 9.83 8.97 -6.06
C TYR A 116 10.67 10.11 -6.63
N LEU A 117 10.90 11.18 -5.86
CA LEU A 117 11.72 12.31 -6.32
C LEU A 117 13.17 11.89 -6.56
N LYS A 118 13.73 11.02 -5.70
CA LYS A 118 15.09 10.46 -5.87
C LYS A 118 15.17 9.57 -7.11
N ASP A 119 14.19 8.70 -7.31
CA ASP A 119 14.12 7.79 -8.45
C ASP A 119 13.93 8.57 -9.75
N PHE A 120 13.12 9.62 -9.73
CA PHE A 120 12.92 10.51 -10.87
C PHE A 120 14.21 11.25 -11.22
N SER A 121 14.89 11.85 -10.23
CA SER A 121 16.18 12.51 -10.43
C SER A 121 17.25 11.54 -10.95
N LEU A 122 17.26 10.30 -10.47
CA LEU A 122 18.15 9.24 -10.95
C LEU A 122 17.87 8.89 -12.41
N ALA A 123 16.61 8.69 -12.79
CA ALA A 123 16.20 8.40 -14.17
C ALA A 123 16.59 9.53 -15.13
N ILE A 124 16.34 10.78 -14.75
CA ILE A 124 16.77 11.97 -15.52
C ILE A 124 18.29 11.99 -15.66
N ARG A 125 19.05 11.79 -14.57
CA ARG A 125 20.52 11.77 -14.60
C ARG A 125 21.06 10.68 -15.51
N ALA A 126 20.45 9.50 -15.51
CA ALA A 126 20.80 8.40 -16.41
C ALA A 126 20.58 8.78 -17.87
N ALA A 127 19.42 9.37 -18.20
CA ALA A 127 19.14 9.90 -19.54
C ALA A 127 20.14 10.98 -19.96
N LYS A 128 20.37 11.99 -19.11
CA LYS A 128 21.35 13.06 -19.35
C LYS A 128 22.74 12.49 -19.64
N LYS A 129 23.18 11.47 -18.89
CA LYS A 129 24.49 10.84 -19.07
C LYS A 129 24.58 10.07 -20.40
N TYR A 130 23.52 9.37 -20.79
CA TYR A 130 23.45 8.65 -22.05
C TYR A 130 23.56 9.60 -23.25
N PHE A 131 22.74 10.66 -23.28
CA PHE A 131 22.72 11.59 -24.41
C PHE A 131 23.93 12.50 -24.51
N ARG A 132 24.64 12.78 -23.40
CA ARG A 132 25.85 13.64 -23.41
C ARG A 132 26.92 13.18 -24.39
N ASN A 133 27.02 11.88 -24.64
CA ASN A 133 28.03 11.29 -25.52
C ASN A 133 27.51 11.01 -26.93
N LEU A 134 26.24 11.35 -27.21
CA LEU A 134 25.61 11.14 -28.49
C LEU A 134 25.38 12.48 -29.17
N LYS A 135 25.52 12.50 -30.49
CA LYS A 135 25.18 13.65 -31.30
C LYS A 135 24.24 13.21 -32.41
N PRO A 136 23.12 13.93 -32.63
CA PRO A 136 22.29 13.70 -33.78
C PRO A 136 23.05 14.09 -35.05
N LYS A 137 22.65 13.52 -36.19
CA LYS A 137 23.09 13.96 -37.50
C LYS A 137 22.54 15.35 -37.83
N ASP A 138 23.26 16.06 -38.69
CA ASP A 138 22.91 17.43 -39.11
C ASP A 138 21.66 17.53 -40.01
N ASP A 139 21.04 16.40 -40.38
CA ASP A 139 19.82 16.37 -41.19
C ASP A 139 18.53 16.66 -40.40
N GLY A 140 18.62 16.76 -39.07
CA GLY A 140 17.48 17.02 -38.18
C GLY A 140 16.49 15.85 -38.07
N LEU A 141 16.82 14.67 -38.59
CA LEU A 141 15.93 13.50 -38.61
C LEU A 141 16.16 12.55 -37.44
N ASP A 142 17.19 12.76 -36.63
CA ASP A 142 17.39 12.01 -35.38
C ASP A 142 16.47 12.55 -34.28
N ALA A 143 15.51 11.73 -33.87
CA ALA A 143 14.42 12.14 -33.01
C ALA A 143 14.41 11.43 -31.66
N ILE A 144 13.93 12.15 -30.65
CA ILE A 144 13.59 11.62 -29.33
C ILE A 144 12.08 11.75 -29.15
N LEU A 145 11.43 10.60 -28.94
CA LEU A 145 10.00 10.55 -28.67
C LEU A 145 9.76 10.71 -27.17
N MET A 146 9.00 11.73 -26.76
CA MET A 146 8.71 12.02 -25.36
C MET A 146 7.21 11.93 -25.08
N ASP A 147 6.86 11.08 -24.13
CA ASP A 147 5.54 11.01 -23.53
C ASP A 147 5.32 12.22 -22.61
N ILE A 148 4.23 12.96 -22.84
CA ILE A 148 3.92 14.18 -22.12
C ILE A 148 2.84 14.01 -21.04
N ASP A 149 2.15 12.87 -21.01
CA ASP A 149 1.03 12.66 -20.10
C ASP A 149 1.49 12.54 -18.63
N GLY A 150 0.78 13.22 -17.71
CA GLY A 150 1.00 13.11 -16.26
C GLY A 150 2.29 13.73 -15.70
N GLY A 151 3.25 14.09 -16.55
CA GLY A 151 4.50 14.79 -16.19
C GLY A 151 4.52 16.25 -16.66
N MET A 152 4.71 16.45 -17.97
CA MET A 152 4.85 17.79 -18.58
C MET A 152 3.53 18.58 -18.58
N LEU A 153 2.39 17.87 -18.56
CA LEU A 153 1.05 18.45 -18.59
C LEU A 153 0.40 18.58 -17.21
N SER A 154 1.10 18.29 -16.11
CA SER A 154 0.50 18.38 -14.78
C SER A 154 0.36 19.84 -14.34
N SER A 155 -0.72 20.47 -14.75
CA SER A 155 -1.18 21.81 -14.32
C SER A 155 -1.76 21.85 -12.90
N GLN A 156 -1.67 20.77 -12.14
CA GLN A 156 -2.05 20.81 -10.73
C GLN A 156 -0.81 21.06 -9.88
N PRO A 157 -0.63 22.28 -9.31
CA PRO A 157 0.16 22.39 -8.10
C PRO A 157 -0.44 21.38 -7.13
N LEU A 158 0.38 20.43 -6.65
CA LEU A 158 -0.01 19.53 -5.58
C LEU A 158 -0.59 20.41 -4.48
N ARG A 159 -1.92 20.42 -4.36
CA ARG A 159 -2.62 21.25 -3.39
C ARG A 159 -2.04 20.87 -2.05
N GLN A 160 -1.34 21.85 -1.49
CA GLN A 160 -0.28 21.61 -0.55
C GLN A 160 -0.88 21.04 0.74
N THR A 161 -0.81 19.72 0.91
CA THR A 161 -1.12 19.14 2.20
C THR A 161 -0.05 19.65 3.16
N HIS A 162 -0.45 19.95 4.40
CA HIS A 162 0.43 20.41 5.48
C HIS A 162 1.73 19.57 5.65
N LEU A 163 1.71 18.33 5.14
CA LEU A 163 2.85 17.41 5.04
C LEU A 163 4.00 17.93 4.15
N LEU A 164 3.72 18.51 2.98
CA LEU A 164 4.75 19.02 2.07
C LEU A 164 5.51 20.20 2.70
N LYS A 165 4.82 21.08 3.41
CA LYS A 165 5.43 22.20 4.13
C LYS A 165 6.44 21.75 5.20
N GLN A 166 6.20 20.62 5.90
CA GLN A 166 7.15 20.09 6.89
C GLN A 166 8.44 19.52 6.29
N ILE A 167 8.41 19.03 5.04
CA ILE A 167 9.60 18.53 4.33
C ILE A 167 10.55 19.70 4.05
N PHE A 168 10.01 20.77 3.47
CA PHE A 168 10.80 21.94 3.10
C PHE A 168 11.24 22.77 4.32
N HIS A 169 10.54 22.69 5.46
CA HIS A 169 10.94 23.40 6.69
C HIS A 169 12.12 22.78 7.45
N LYS A 170 12.49 21.52 7.16
CA LYS A 170 13.64 20.87 7.84
C LYS A 170 14.99 21.19 7.21
N ASN A 171 15.01 21.79 6.03
CA ASN A 171 16.22 22.26 5.36
C ASN A 171 16.14 23.78 5.33
N ASP A 172 16.91 24.44 6.20
CA ASP A 172 17.08 25.90 6.22
C ASP A 172 17.37 26.43 4.81
N GLU A 173 16.40 27.10 4.19
CA GLU A 173 16.43 28.51 3.80
C GLU A 173 15.10 28.88 3.09
N LYS A 174 14.85 30.19 3.03
CA LYS A 174 13.55 30.86 2.84
C LYS A 174 12.65 30.36 1.70
N GLU A 175 11.36 30.30 2.05
CA GLU A 175 10.22 30.83 1.26
C GLU A 175 10.05 30.31 -0.18
N GLU A 176 9.91 28.99 -0.37
CA GLU A 176 9.39 28.45 -1.64
C GLU A 176 8.48 27.24 -1.40
N ALA A 177 7.37 27.50 -0.69
CA ALA A 177 6.34 26.51 -0.43
C ALA A 177 5.36 26.39 -1.62
N GLU A 178 5.84 26.17 -2.85
CA GLU A 178 5.01 25.71 -3.99
C GLU A 178 5.56 24.40 -4.62
N GLU A 179 6.63 23.82 -4.06
CA GLU A 179 7.60 22.97 -4.77
C GLU A 179 7.48 21.45 -4.61
N GLY A 180 6.28 20.86 -4.55
CA GLY A 180 6.17 19.39 -4.59
C GLY A 180 6.31 18.81 -6.01
N LEU A 181 5.78 19.54 -7.00
CA LEU A 181 5.77 19.16 -8.42
C LEU A 181 6.76 19.99 -9.26
N HIS A 182 7.20 21.12 -8.71
CA HIS A 182 8.27 21.97 -9.25
C HIS A 182 9.57 21.17 -9.55
N PRO A 183 10.06 20.27 -8.67
CA PRO A 183 11.34 19.59 -8.91
C PRO A 183 11.29 18.63 -10.10
N VAL A 184 10.16 17.90 -10.26
CA VAL A 184 9.96 16.94 -11.35
C VAL A 184 9.92 17.67 -12.69
N ASN A 185 9.10 18.73 -12.77
CA ASN A 185 8.97 19.52 -13.99
C ASN A 185 10.28 20.24 -14.32
N VAL A 186 10.98 20.80 -13.32
CA VAL A 186 12.30 21.44 -13.49
C VAL A 186 13.32 20.45 -14.03
N HIS A 187 13.44 19.24 -13.46
CA HIS A 187 14.36 18.23 -13.94
C HIS A 187 14.03 17.75 -15.36
N LEU A 188 12.74 17.62 -15.69
CA LEU A 188 12.31 17.21 -17.01
C LEU A 188 12.51 18.33 -18.06
N LEU A 189 12.27 19.58 -17.68
CA LEU A 189 12.55 20.76 -18.50
C LEU A 189 14.05 20.92 -18.77
N ASP A 190 14.90 20.72 -17.78
CA ASP A 190 16.35 20.72 -17.93
C ASP A 190 16.83 19.61 -18.89
N LEU A 191 16.28 18.39 -18.80
CA LEU A 191 16.53 17.34 -19.79
C LEU A 191 16.06 17.75 -21.19
N TYR A 192 14.82 18.26 -21.31
CA TYR A 192 14.24 18.71 -22.57
C TYR A 192 15.10 19.78 -23.25
N SER A 193 15.49 20.83 -22.52
CA SER A 193 16.32 21.92 -23.01
C SER A 193 17.72 21.45 -23.40
N MET A 194 18.30 20.50 -22.67
CA MET A 194 19.59 19.92 -23.05
C MET A 194 19.49 19.14 -24.37
N LEU A 195 18.45 18.32 -24.54
CA LEU A 195 18.24 17.55 -25.77
C LEU A 195 18.03 18.50 -26.96
N GLN A 196 17.21 19.52 -26.79
CA GLN A 196 16.96 20.53 -27.82
C GLN A 196 18.25 21.27 -28.21
N SER A 197 18.99 21.80 -27.23
CA SER A 197 20.25 22.52 -27.50
C SER A 197 21.35 21.64 -28.08
N SER A 198 21.23 20.32 -27.93
CA SER A 198 22.14 19.34 -28.55
C SER A 198 21.72 18.94 -29.97
N GLY A 199 20.67 19.56 -30.54
CA GLY A 199 20.24 19.37 -31.93
C GLY A 199 19.25 18.23 -32.16
N TRP A 200 18.72 17.61 -31.11
CA TRP A 200 17.76 16.50 -31.25
C TRP A 200 16.38 17.01 -31.69
N SER A 201 15.76 16.31 -32.65
CA SER A 201 14.35 16.55 -32.99
C SER A 201 13.44 16.00 -31.90
N LEU A 202 12.80 16.88 -31.13
CA LEU A 202 11.92 16.48 -30.05
C LEU A 202 10.51 16.25 -30.57
N ILE A 203 10.01 15.02 -30.42
CA ILE A 203 8.68 14.63 -30.85
C ILE A 203 7.86 14.29 -29.62
N LEU A 204 6.74 14.96 -29.45
CA LEU A 204 5.85 14.77 -28.31
C LEU A 204 4.74 13.80 -28.67
N ILE A 205 4.36 12.95 -27.73
CA ILE A 205 3.23 12.04 -27.87
C ILE A 205 2.38 12.06 -26.61
N SER A 206 1.07 12.16 -26.81
CA SER A 206 0.06 12.13 -25.76
C SER A 206 -1.03 11.14 -26.12
N ARG A 207 -1.62 10.52 -25.10
CA ARG A 207 -2.81 9.66 -25.17
C ARG A 207 -4.10 10.47 -25.06
N MET A 208 -4.01 11.78 -24.90
CA MET A 208 -5.17 12.67 -24.85
C MET A 208 -5.78 12.83 -26.25
N PRO A 209 -7.11 13.06 -26.34
CA PRO A 209 -7.78 13.20 -27.62
C PRO A 209 -7.38 14.50 -28.33
N GLU A 210 -7.38 14.46 -29.66
CA GLU A 210 -6.99 15.54 -30.58
C GLU A 210 -7.70 16.87 -30.27
N ARG A 211 -8.97 16.81 -29.84
CA ARG A 211 -9.75 17.98 -29.42
C ARG A 211 -9.13 18.80 -28.27
N GLN A 212 -8.18 18.23 -27.52
CA GLN A 212 -7.47 18.90 -26.43
C GLN A 212 -6.13 19.51 -26.85
N ARG A 213 -5.72 19.35 -28.12
CA ARG A 213 -4.41 19.81 -28.63
C ARG A 213 -4.05 21.24 -28.21
N ASN A 214 -4.98 22.18 -28.38
CA ASN A 214 -4.70 23.59 -28.08
C ASN A 214 -4.42 23.81 -26.58
N ALA A 215 -5.26 23.25 -25.71
CA ALA A 215 -5.06 23.33 -24.26
C ALA A 215 -3.75 22.64 -23.81
N THR A 216 -3.41 21.52 -24.45
CA THR A 216 -2.13 20.81 -24.23
C THR A 216 -0.95 21.69 -24.63
N ILE A 217 -0.99 22.32 -25.81
CA ILE A 217 0.07 23.21 -26.29
C ILE A 217 0.22 24.43 -25.37
N GLU A 218 -0.86 25.07 -24.98
CA GLU A 218 -0.85 26.21 -24.05
C GLU A 218 -0.22 25.82 -22.71
N SER A 219 -0.55 24.63 -22.20
CA SER A 219 0.01 24.10 -20.96
C SER A 219 1.52 23.85 -21.09
N LEU A 220 1.98 23.23 -22.19
CA LEU A 220 3.40 23.00 -22.46
C LEU A 220 4.19 24.31 -22.53
N ILE A 221 3.67 25.29 -23.27
CA ILE A 221 4.29 26.61 -23.43
C ILE A 221 4.38 27.33 -22.08
N SER A 222 3.32 27.25 -21.28
CA SER A 222 3.26 27.86 -19.94
C SER A 222 4.25 27.19 -18.98
N ALA A 223 4.45 25.88 -19.12
CA ALA A 223 5.45 25.11 -18.38
C ALA A 223 6.90 25.27 -18.90
N GLY A 224 7.12 26.07 -19.95
CA GLY A 224 8.44 26.39 -20.49
C GLY A 224 8.92 25.49 -21.63
N TYR A 225 8.15 24.47 -22.01
CA TYR A 225 8.46 23.62 -23.15
C TYR A 225 8.10 24.33 -24.45
N ARG A 226 9.04 24.39 -25.40
CA ARG A 226 8.87 25.05 -26.71
C ARG A 226 9.76 24.38 -27.75
N GLY A 227 9.45 24.54 -29.03
CA GLY A 227 10.34 24.15 -30.13
C GLY A 227 10.44 22.63 -30.36
N TRP A 228 9.37 21.89 -30.06
CA TRP A 228 9.22 20.51 -30.54
C TRP A 228 8.91 20.49 -32.04
N SER A 229 9.28 19.41 -32.72
CA SER A 229 9.07 19.23 -34.15
C SER A 229 7.63 18.79 -34.46
N ILE A 230 7.11 17.81 -33.70
CA ILE A 230 5.80 17.20 -33.90
C ILE A 230 5.16 16.94 -32.53
N ILE A 231 3.83 17.09 -32.44
CA ILE A 231 3.04 16.63 -31.30
C ILE A 231 1.90 15.73 -31.78
N TYR A 232 1.92 14.47 -31.36
CA TYR A 232 0.87 13.49 -31.60
C TYR A 232 -0.15 13.49 -30.47
N MET A 233 -1.43 13.59 -30.83
CA MET A 233 -2.57 13.36 -29.97
C MET A 233 -3.42 12.26 -30.63
N ARG A 234 -4.31 11.62 -29.86
CA ARG A 234 -5.16 10.55 -30.38
C ARG A 234 -6.34 11.09 -31.15
N SER A 235 -6.57 10.59 -32.38
CA SER A 235 -7.85 10.81 -33.04
C SER A 235 -8.97 10.05 -32.31
N GLU A 236 -10.24 10.38 -32.60
CA GLU A 236 -11.40 9.69 -32.01
C GLU A 236 -11.39 8.18 -32.31
N SER A 237 -10.91 7.75 -33.48
CA SER A 237 -10.78 6.33 -33.81
C SER A 237 -9.61 5.66 -33.08
N GLU A 238 -8.54 6.41 -32.79
CA GLU A 238 -7.38 5.93 -32.05
C GLU A 238 -7.64 5.85 -30.53
N MET A 239 -8.72 6.47 -30.03
CA MET A 239 -9.09 6.37 -28.60
C MET A 239 -9.37 4.94 -28.16
N GLN A 240 -9.84 4.07 -29.06
CA GLN A 240 -10.12 2.67 -28.77
C GLN A 240 -8.89 1.76 -28.89
N MET A 241 -7.75 2.29 -29.39
CA MET A 241 -6.52 1.51 -29.53
C MET A 241 -5.82 1.33 -28.19
N GLU A 242 -5.17 0.20 -27.99
CA GLU A 242 -4.27 0.03 -26.85
C GLU A 242 -3.08 1.01 -26.93
N ASP A 243 -2.58 1.46 -25.78
CA ASP A 243 -1.47 2.43 -25.74
C ASP A 243 -0.21 1.96 -26.46
N TRP A 244 0.17 0.69 -26.35
CA TRP A 244 1.33 0.17 -27.07
C TRP A 244 1.12 0.17 -28.59
N GLU A 245 -0.09 -0.13 -29.05
CA GLU A 245 -0.43 -0.15 -30.47
C GLU A 245 -0.40 1.26 -31.06
N TYR A 246 -0.94 2.23 -30.33
CA TYR A 246 -0.86 3.65 -30.66
C TYR A 246 0.61 4.11 -30.76
N PHE A 247 1.44 3.84 -29.76
CA PHE A 247 2.87 4.20 -29.77
C PHE A 247 3.61 3.56 -30.95
N SER A 248 3.42 2.26 -31.17
CA SER A 248 4.02 1.52 -32.28
C SER A 248 3.62 2.13 -33.64
N THR A 249 2.33 2.47 -33.81
CA THR A 249 1.81 3.08 -35.03
C THR A 249 2.43 4.45 -35.30
N LYS A 250 2.57 5.30 -34.28
CA LYS A 250 3.21 6.62 -34.44
C LYS A 250 4.70 6.50 -34.73
N GLN A 251 5.42 5.57 -34.09
CA GLN A 251 6.82 5.31 -34.42
C GLN A 251 7.00 4.84 -35.86
N ALA A 252 6.13 3.93 -36.34
CA ALA A 252 6.15 3.49 -37.73
C ALA A 252 5.84 4.63 -38.70
N ALA A 253 4.93 5.54 -38.33
CA ALA A 253 4.64 6.73 -39.13
C ALA A 253 5.86 7.67 -39.23
N LEU A 254 6.59 7.88 -38.13
CA LEU A 254 7.82 8.66 -38.09
C LEU A 254 8.91 8.07 -39.00
N GLN A 255 9.10 6.75 -38.94
CA GLN A 255 10.06 6.06 -39.81
C GLN A 255 9.71 6.21 -41.30
N ARG A 256 8.43 6.09 -41.66
CA ARG A 256 7.96 6.25 -43.05
C ARG A 256 8.25 7.64 -43.61
N VAL A 257 8.22 8.68 -42.77
CA VAL A 257 8.54 10.06 -43.20
C VAL A 257 10.03 10.41 -43.03
N GLY A 258 10.87 9.44 -42.66
CA GLY A 258 12.34 9.58 -42.64
C GLY A 258 12.97 9.84 -41.28
N PHE A 259 12.19 9.97 -40.19
CA PHE A 259 12.75 10.13 -38.85
C PHE A 259 13.40 8.82 -38.36
N ARG A 260 14.50 8.98 -37.63
CA ARG A 260 15.19 7.92 -36.90
C ARG A 260 14.94 8.16 -35.41
N VAL A 261 13.96 7.45 -34.86
CA VAL A 261 13.66 7.52 -33.43
C VAL A 261 14.80 6.82 -32.69
N MET A 262 15.69 7.58 -32.06
CA MET A 262 16.87 7.04 -31.38
C MET A 262 16.55 6.59 -29.95
N SER A 263 15.58 7.23 -29.31
CA SER A 263 15.17 6.91 -27.96
C SER A 263 13.74 7.32 -27.68
N VAL A 264 13.14 6.68 -26.68
CA VAL A 264 11.83 7.02 -26.15
C VAL A 264 11.97 7.36 -24.66
N ILE A 265 11.37 8.46 -24.22
CA ILE A 265 11.25 8.80 -22.81
C ILE A 265 9.77 8.69 -22.46
N SER A 266 9.42 7.76 -21.57
CA SER A 266 8.03 7.47 -21.23
C SER A 266 7.84 7.23 -19.75
N ARG A 267 6.63 7.53 -19.23
CA ARG A 267 6.23 7.15 -17.87
C ARG A 267 5.58 5.77 -17.83
N GLU A 268 5.25 5.22 -18.98
CA GLU A 268 4.67 3.89 -19.15
C GLU A 268 5.67 2.98 -19.89
N LEU A 269 5.52 1.66 -19.73
CA LEU A 269 6.32 0.67 -20.45
C LEU A 269 5.68 0.23 -21.77
N ASP A 270 4.61 0.89 -22.19
CA ASP A 270 3.92 0.66 -23.47
C ASP A 270 4.83 0.84 -24.68
N ALA A 271 5.77 1.79 -24.63
CA ALA A 271 6.77 2.04 -25.66
C ALA A 271 7.80 0.91 -25.86
N LEU A 272 7.88 -0.07 -24.94
CA LEU A 272 8.73 -1.26 -25.06
C LEU A 272 8.06 -2.40 -25.83
N ARG A 273 6.76 -2.31 -26.09
CA ARG A 273 6.00 -3.35 -26.79
C ARG A 273 5.91 -3.07 -28.29
N GLY A 274 6.03 -4.13 -29.09
CA GLY A 274 5.94 -4.07 -30.55
C GLY A 274 7.29 -4.21 -31.25
N SER A 275 7.30 -4.00 -32.57
CA SER A 275 8.46 -4.21 -33.44
C SER A 275 9.50 -3.08 -33.38
N SER A 276 9.47 -2.22 -32.36
CA SER A 276 10.44 -1.14 -32.13
C SER A 276 11.77 -1.65 -31.57
N SER A 277 12.22 -2.81 -32.06
CA SER A 277 13.42 -3.51 -31.62
C SER A 277 14.67 -2.68 -31.99
N GLY A 278 15.17 -1.91 -31.04
CA GLY A 278 16.45 -1.20 -31.17
C GLY A 278 16.55 0.14 -30.45
N ASN A 279 15.42 0.76 -30.09
CA ASN A 279 15.44 2.09 -29.47
C ASN A 279 15.72 1.99 -27.96
N HIS A 280 16.55 2.88 -27.43
CA HIS A 280 16.74 2.97 -25.98
C HIS A 280 15.52 3.63 -25.34
N VAL A 281 14.93 2.98 -24.33
CA VAL A 281 13.75 3.52 -23.63
C VAL A 281 14.12 3.93 -22.21
N PHE A 282 13.89 5.19 -21.88
CA PHE A 282 13.99 5.73 -20.54
C PHE A 282 12.61 5.73 -19.89
N LYS A 283 12.42 4.83 -18.91
CA LYS A 283 11.25 4.84 -18.03
C LYS A 283 11.43 5.91 -16.95
N LEU A 284 10.51 6.86 -16.90
CA LEU A 284 10.36 7.79 -15.79
C LEU A 284 9.35 7.22 -14.78
N PRO A 285 9.55 7.38 -13.46
CA PRO A 285 8.56 7.00 -12.45
C PRO A 285 7.20 7.65 -12.71
N ASN A 286 6.08 6.94 -12.56
CA ASN A 286 4.74 7.45 -12.84
C ASN A 286 4.06 7.98 -11.57
N SER A 287 3.44 9.16 -11.65
CA SER A 287 2.83 9.85 -10.52
C SER A 287 1.41 9.35 -10.26
N ARG A 288 0.78 8.64 -11.20
CA ARG A 288 -0.57 8.06 -11.02
C ARG A 288 -0.62 7.14 -9.80
N TYR A 289 0.41 6.33 -9.59
CA TYR A 289 0.50 5.43 -8.44
C TYR A 289 0.69 6.15 -7.10
N TYR A 290 1.22 7.38 -7.14
CA TYR A 290 1.33 8.26 -5.96
C TYR A 290 0.10 9.17 -5.79
N LYS A 291 -0.57 9.55 -6.88
CA LYS A 291 -1.75 10.44 -6.92
C LYS A 291 -3.04 9.75 -6.49
N LEU A 292 -3.19 8.46 -6.80
CA LEU A 292 -4.32 7.62 -6.37
C LEU A 292 -4.56 7.66 -4.84
N ILE A 293 -3.57 8.15 -4.10
CA ILE A 293 -3.57 8.15 -2.66
C ILE A 293 -4.03 9.51 -2.06
N ASN A 294 -3.98 10.62 -2.82
CA ASN A 294 -4.35 11.95 -2.30
C ASN A 294 -5.84 12.26 -2.49
N ASP A 295 -6.46 11.77 -3.57
CA ASP A 295 -7.87 12.06 -3.89
C ASP A 295 -8.88 11.39 -2.94
N LEU A 296 -8.46 10.36 -2.19
CA LEU A 296 -9.32 9.69 -1.20
C LEU A 296 -9.44 10.43 0.14
N ARG A 297 -8.58 11.42 0.41
CA ARG A 297 -8.69 12.25 1.62
C ARG A 297 -9.76 13.33 1.48
N VAL A 298 -9.94 13.86 0.27
CA VAL A 298 -10.95 14.89 -0.03
C VAL A 298 -12.38 14.33 0.07
N LEU A 299 -12.57 13.03 -0.16
CA LEU A 299 -13.89 12.39 -0.02
C LEU A 299 -14.28 12.12 1.45
N ASN A 300 -13.31 12.00 2.36
CA ASN A 300 -13.55 11.79 3.79
C ASN A 300 -13.64 13.09 4.62
N GLU A 301 -13.39 14.24 4.01
CA GLU A 301 -13.49 15.57 4.66
C GLU A 301 -14.74 16.37 4.24
N ARG A 302 -15.73 15.76 3.56
CA ARG A 302 -17.05 16.40 3.49
C ARG A 302 -17.65 16.42 4.90
N PRO A 303 -17.99 17.59 5.45
CA PRO A 303 -18.73 17.64 6.70
C PRO A 303 -20.06 16.91 6.47
N SER A 304 -20.39 16.01 7.39
CA SER A 304 -21.73 15.45 7.51
C SER A 304 -22.72 16.60 7.60
N GLY A 305 -23.34 16.92 6.47
CA GLY A 305 -24.38 17.93 6.36
C GLY A 305 -25.55 17.49 7.23
N ASP A 306 -25.89 18.40 8.13
CA ASP A 306 -27.00 18.38 9.07
C ASP A 306 -28.28 17.85 8.40
N ALA A 307 -28.69 16.65 8.76
CA ALA A 307 -29.99 16.09 8.38
C ALA A 307 -30.98 16.40 9.50
N THR A 308 -31.53 17.62 9.47
CA THR A 308 -32.73 17.95 10.23
C THR A 308 -33.88 17.09 9.71
N PHE A 309 -34.28 16.09 10.48
CA PHE A 309 -35.53 15.36 10.29
C PHE A 309 -36.70 16.27 10.68
N SER A 310 -37.44 16.78 9.70
CA SER A 310 -38.80 17.29 9.91
C SER A 310 -39.77 16.12 9.88
N PHE A 311 -40.38 15.82 11.03
CA PHE A 311 -41.65 15.10 11.05
C PHE A 311 -42.76 16.09 10.69
N SER A 312 -43.56 15.73 9.69
CA SER A 312 -44.87 16.32 9.46
C SER A 312 -45.90 15.20 9.53
N ASP A 313 -46.97 15.50 10.27
CA ASP A 313 -48.13 14.66 10.58
C ASP A 313 -48.84 14.03 9.36
#